data_AF-C9YEX6-F1
#
_entry.id   AF-C9YEX6-F1
#
_cell.length_a   1.000
_cell.length_b   1.000
_cell.length_c   1.000
_cell.angle_alpha   90.00
_cell.angle_beta   90.00
_cell.angle_gamma   90.00
#
_symmetry.space_group_name_H-M   'P 1'
#
loop_
_entity.id
_entity.type
_entity.pdbx_description
1 polymer ?
#
loop_
_entity_poly.entity_id
_entity_poly.type
_entity_poly.pdbx_seq_one_letter_code
_entity_poly.pdbx_strand_id
1 'polypeptide(L)'
;MSSQKFRLVTRSDFDGLVCAVLLNELDLIDDIKFVHPKDMQDGKVEVSNRDITTNLPYVPGVHLAFDHHESETIRNTGERSNHIILPHADSAARVVYDHYGGASRFPARFHDMMEAVDKGDSARFSHDEIMNPSGWVLLNYLMDSRTGLGRFREFRVSNYQLMMDLIQYCRNHGIDEILQLPDVVERVELYFEHAGKPRAAFALFHSAWQPSGAGLAQ
;
A
#
# COMPACT_ATOMS: atom_id res chain seq x y z
N MET A 1 -5.56 -4.92 -30.08
CA MET A 1 -6.37 -3.88 -29.42
C MET A 1 -5.80 -3.73 -28.03
N SER A 2 -5.04 -2.68 -27.73
CA SER A 2 -4.64 -2.44 -26.33
C SER A 2 -5.91 -2.13 -25.55
N SER A 3 -6.15 -2.83 -24.45
CA SER A 3 -7.18 -2.42 -23.49
C SER A 3 -6.92 -0.96 -23.07
N GLN A 4 -7.99 -0.20 -22.90
CA GLN A 4 -7.88 1.16 -22.38
C GLN A 4 -7.24 1.11 -20.99
N LYS A 5 -6.21 1.93 -20.77
CA LYS A 5 -5.54 2.12 -19.48
C LYS A 5 -6.13 3.30 -18.73
N PHE A 6 -6.04 3.24 -17.41
CA PHE A 6 -6.57 4.22 -16.49
C PHE A 6 -5.47 4.84 -15.62
N ARG A 7 -5.75 6.00 -15.04
CA ARG A 7 -4.96 6.58 -13.96
C ARG A 7 -5.56 6.16 -12.62
N LEU A 8 -4.74 5.68 -11.69
CA LEU A 8 -5.17 5.45 -10.31
C LEU A 8 -5.06 6.75 -9.51
N VAL A 9 -6.11 7.11 -8.80
CA VAL A 9 -6.10 8.17 -7.80
C VAL A 9 -6.39 7.55 -6.43
N THR A 10 -5.45 7.64 -5.50
CA THR A 10 -5.53 6.92 -4.22
C THR A 10 -4.79 7.67 -3.10
N ARG A 11 -4.84 7.13 -1.88
CA ARG A 11 -4.08 7.66 -0.73
C ARG A 11 -2.63 7.18 -0.76
N SER A 12 -1.71 7.97 -0.20
CA SER A 12 -0.31 7.57 -0.02
C SER A 12 -0.14 6.78 1.28
N ASP A 13 -0.78 5.62 1.37
CA ASP A 13 -0.68 4.69 2.49
C ASP A 13 -0.61 3.23 2.00
N PHE A 14 -0.61 2.28 2.93
CA PHE A 14 -0.45 0.87 2.59
C PHE A 14 -1.61 0.32 1.76
N ASP A 15 -2.84 0.75 2.03
CA ASP A 15 -4.00 0.34 1.22
C ASP A 15 -3.92 0.88 -0.21
N GLY A 16 -3.54 2.15 -0.38
CA GLY A 16 -3.27 2.72 -1.70
C GLY A 16 -2.13 2.04 -2.45
N LEU A 17 -1.06 1.64 -1.74
CA LEU A 17 0.04 0.85 -2.31
C LEU A 17 -0.47 -0.51 -2.85
N VAL A 18 -1.23 -1.25 -2.04
CA VAL A 18 -1.72 -2.57 -2.46
C VAL A 18 -2.75 -2.45 -3.59
N CYS A 19 -3.63 -1.45 -3.57
CA CYS A 19 -4.51 -1.13 -4.69
C CYS A 19 -3.73 -0.92 -6.00
N ALA A 20 -2.64 -0.17 -5.95
CA ALA A 20 -1.77 0.06 -7.10
C ALA A 20 -1.09 -1.23 -7.60
N VAL A 21 -0.64 -2.09 -6.68
CA VAL A 21 -0.06 -3.41 -7.01
C VAL A 21 -1.07 -4.29 -7.75
N LEU A 22 -2.30 -4.40 -7.23
CA LEU A 22 -3.36 -5.21 -7.83
C LEU A 22 -3.75 -4.72 -9.23
N LEU A 23 -3.95 -3.41 -9.39
CA LEU A 23 -4.33 -2.82 -10.68
C LEU A 23 -3.20 -2.86 -11.72
N ASN A 24 -1.93 -2.79 -11.28
CA ASN A 24 -0.77 -3.03 -12.15
C ASN A 24 -0.69 -4.49 -12.59
N GLU A 25 -1.00 -5.45 -11.69
CA GLU A 25 -0.98 -6.87 -12.02
C GLU A 25 -2.04 -7.25 -13.06
N LEU A 26 -3.19 -6.58 -13.01
CA LEU A 26 -4.24 -6.72 -14.02
C LEU A 26 -3.93 -5.98 -15.32
N ASP A 27 -2.82 -5.23 -15.38
CA ASP A 27 -2.45 -4.39 -16.50
C ASP A 27 -3.59 -3.40 -16.83
N LEU A 28 -4.14 -2.72 -15.82
CA LEU A 28 -5.25 -1.76 -15.96
C LEU A 28 -4.82 -0.29 -15.89
N ILE A 29 -3.72 -0.01 -15.21
CA ILE A 29 -3.28 1.38 -14.96
C ILE A 29 -1.92 1.68 -15.58
N ASP A 30 -1.72 2.93 -15.97
CA ASP A 30 -0.48 3.46 -16.55
C ASP A 30 0.01 4.76 -15.87
N ASP A 31 -0.76 5.30 -14.92
CA ASP A 31 -0.42 6.49 -14.14
C ASP A 31 -1.01 6.39 -12.72
N ILE A 32 -0.37 7.05 -11.75
CA ILE A 32 -0.77 7.02 -10.34
C ILE A 32 -0.61 8.41 -9.71
N LYS A 33 -1.68 8.88 -9.07
CA LYS A 33 -1.71 10.13 -8.32
C LYS A 33 -2.12 9.86 -6.88
N PHE A 34 -1.22 10.14 -5.94
CA PHE A 34 -1.53 10.12 -4.53
C PHE A 34 -2.14 11.45 -4.08
N VAL A 35 -3.25 11.41 -3.36
CA VAL A 35 -3.98 12.59 -2.88
C VAL A 35 -4.47 12.40 -1.45
N HIS A 36 -4.75 13.50 -0.76
CA HIS A 36 -5.39 13.47 0.54
C HIS A 36 -6.93 13.43 0.39
N PRO A 37 -7.68 12.64 1.19
CA PRO A 37 -9.14 12.55 1.10
C PRO A 37 -9.86 13.91 1.14
N LYS A 38 -9.32 14.85 1.94
CA LYS A 38 -9.83 16.23 2.01
C LYS A 38 -9.77 16.96 0.67
N ASP A 39 -8.69 16.79 -0.10
CA ASP A 39 -8.57 17.49 -1.38
C ASP A 39 -9.52 16.92 -2.43
N MET A 40 -9.85 15.63 -2.29
CA MET A 40 -10.91 14.98 -3.07
C MET A 40 -12.28 15.56 -2.73
N GLN A 41 -12.62 15.68 -1.43
CA GLN A 41 -13.87 16.27 -0.95
C GLN A 41 -14.00 17.76 -1.31
N ASP A 42 -12.91 18.51 -1.21
CA ASP A 42 -12.86 19.94 -1.52
C ASP A 42 -12.88 20.20 -3.04
N GLY A 43 -12.89 19.16 -3.89
CA GLY A 43 -12.92 19.30 -5.35
C GLY A 43 -11.62 19.86 -5.97
N LYS A 44 -10.49 19.74 -5.27
CA LYS A 44 -9.18 20.24 -5.73
C LYS A 44 -8.45 19.25 -6.64
N VAL A 45 -8.90 17.99 -6.64
CA VAL A 45 -8.34 16.94 -7.49
C VAL A 45 -9.12 16.89 -8.80
N GLU A 46 -8.45 17.23 -9.89
CA GLU A 46 -9.02 17.06 -11.23
C GLU A 46 -9.15 15.57 -11.58
N VAL A 47 -10.38 15.16 -11.90
CA VAL A 47 -10.73 13.79 -12.28
C VAL A 47 -11.49 13.73 -13.61
N SER A 48 -11.47 12.57 -14.24
CA SER A 48 -12.10 12.26 -15.51
C SER A 48 -12.52 10.79 -15.59
N ASN A 49 -13.17 10.41 -16.69
CA ASN A 49 -13.53 9.01 -16.97
C ASN A 49 -12.33 8.10 -17.27
N ARG A 50 -11.10 8.62 -17.21
CA ARG A 50 -9.85 7.85 -17.23
C ARG A 50 -9.41 7.44 -15.81
N ASP A 51 -10.09 7.90 -14.76
CA ASP A 51 -9.64 7.67 -13.39
C ASP A 51 -10.32 6.48 -12.71
N ILE A 52 -9.53 5.67 -12.03
CA ILE A 52 -9.99 4.73 -11.01
C ILE A 52 -9.63 5.34 -9.66
N THR A 53 -10.60 5.48 -8.75
CA THR A 53 -10.33 5.92 -7.38
C THR A 53 -10.41 4.76 -6.41
N THR A 54 -9.53 4.72 -5.41
CA THR A 54 -9.56 3.71 -4.34
C THR A 54 -9.35 4.37 -2.99
N ASN A 55 -10.10 3.97 -1.96
CA ASN A 55 -10.00 4.51 -0.59
C ASN A 55 -10.06 6.05 -0.56
N LEU A 56 -10.99 6.62 -1.32
CA LEU A 56 -11.18 8.07 -1.41
C LEU A 56 -12.67 8.39 -1.47
N PRO A 57 -13.11 9.52 -0.90
CA PRO A 57 -14.47 9.99 -0.99
C PRO A 57 -14.97 10.00 -2.44
N TYR A 58 -16.18 9.49 -2.65
CA TYR A 58 -16.73 9.32 -4.00
C TYR A 58 -16.88 10.67 -4.70
N VAL A 59 -16.53 10.72 -5.99
CA VAL A 59 -16.88 11.82 -6.88
C VAL A 59 -17.46 11.30 -8.20
N PRO A 60 -18.42 12.00 -8.82
CA PRO A 60 -18.92 11.64 -10.13
C PRO A 60 -17.86 11.89 -11.22
N GLY A 61 -17.97 11.15 -12.32
CA GLY A 61 -17.13 11.34 -13.52
C GLY A 61 -15.92 10.41 -13.62
N VAL A 62 -15.55 9.70 -12.55
CA VAL A 62 -14.52 8.65 -12.59
C VAL A 62 -15.01 7.38 -13.27
N HIS A 63 -14.08 6.58 -13.80
CA HIS A 63 -14.39 5.28 -14.41
C HIS A 63 -14.97 4.31 -13.39
N LEU A 64 -14.24 4.07 -12.30
CA LEU A 64 -14.64 3.23 -11.17
C LEU A 64 -14.15 3.85 -9.88
N ALA A 65 -14.95 3.73 -8.82
CA ALA A 65 -14.59 4.12 -7.46
C ALA A 65 -14.73 2.91 -6.54
N PHE A 66 -13.63 2.48 -5.92
CA PHE A 66 -13.60 1.40 -4.94
C PHE A 66 -13.51 1.97 -3.53
N ASP A 67 -14.45 1.57 -2.67
CA ASP A 67 -14.50 2.01 -1.29
C ASP A 67 -15.05 0.91 -0.36
N HIS A 68 -14.83 1.08 0.93
CA HIS A 68 -15.32 0.23 2.00
C HIS A 68 -15.82 1.04 3.21
N HIS A 69 -15.77 2.37 3.18
CA HIS A 69 -16.26 3.20 4.27
C HIS A 69 -17.79 3.27 4.27
N GLU A 70 -18.43 2.79 5.33
CA GLU A 70 -19.89 2.88 5.51
C GLU A 70 -20.42 4.32 5.36
N SER A 71 -19.63 5.32 5.79
CA SER A 71 -19.97 6.74 5.69
C SER A 71 -20.26 7.20 4.24
N GLU A 72 -19.64 6.59 3.24
CA GLU A 72 -19.87 6.91 1.84
C GLU A 72 -21.19 6.32 1.32
N THR A 73 -21.72 5.25 1.92
CA THR A 73 -23.07 4.74 1.59
C THR A 73 -24.18 5.69 2.06
N ILE A 74 -23.93 6.40 3.16
CA ILE A 74 -24.86 7.39 3.73
C ILE A 74 -24.78 8.69 2.95
N ARG A 75 -23.56 9.14 2.61
CA ARG A 75 -23.32 10.40 1.88
C ARG A 75 -23.81 10.31 0.44
N ASN A 76 -23.63 9.16 -0.21
CA ASN A 76 -23.94 8.97 -1.63
C ASN A 76 -25.18 8.08 -1.79
N THR A 77 -26.36 8.69 -1.80
CA THR A 77 -27.65 7.97 -1.97
C THR A 77 -28.03 7.77 -3.44
N GLY A 78 -28.71 6.67 -3.77
CA GLY A 78 -29.11 6.32 -5.15
C GLY A 78 -28.12 5.37 -5.84
N GLU A 79 -28.58 4.75 -6.93
CA GLU A 79 -27.79 3.78 -7.69
C GLU A 79 -26.62 4.46 -8.42
N ARG A 80 -25.43 3.89 -8.25
CA ARG A 80 -24.18 4.33 -8.89
C ARG A 80 -23.41 3.10 -9.34
N SER A 81 -23.60 2.70 -10.60
CA SER A 81 -22.95 1.50 -11.14
C SER A 81 -21.42 1.55 -11.14
N ASN A 82 -20.84 2.75 -11.11
CA ASN A 82 -19.39 2.94 -11.03
C ASN A 82 -18.84 3.03 -9.60
N HIS A 83 -19.70 2.98 -8.57
CA HIS A 83 -19.29 3.03 -7.16
C HIS A 83 -19.34 1.61 -6.57
N ILE A 84 -18.18 0.95 -6.56
CA ILE A 84 -18.01 -0.40 -6.02
C ILE A 84 -17.67 -0.27 -4.54
N ILE A 85 -18.70 -0.32 -3.70
CA ILE A 85 -18.57 -0.14 -2.25
C ILE A 85 -18.97 -1.41 -1.49
N LEU A 86 -18.09 -1.88 -0.62
CA LEU A 86 -18.35 -3.00 0.29
C LEU A 86 -18.07 -2.56 1.74
N PRO A 87 -19.10 -2.08 2.48
CA PRO A 87 -18.92 -1.47 3.81
C PRO A 87 -18.32 -2.36 4.90
N HIS A 88 -18.26 -3.66 4.66
CA HIS A 88 -17.75 -4.66 5.60
C HIS A 88 -16.42 -5.25 5.15
N ALA A 89 -15.85 -4.75 4.05
CA ALA A 89 -14.50 -5.11 3.65
C ALA A 89 -13.49 -4.37 4.54
N ASP A 90 -12.37 -5.04 4.80
CA ASP A 90 -11.36 -4.56 5.75
C ASP A 90 -10.43 -3.49 5.17
N SER A 91 -10.40 -3.36 3.85
CA SER A 91 -9.59 -2.40 3.08
C SER A 91 -10.21 -2.15 1.71
N ALA A 92 -9.87 -1.05 1.03
CA ALA A 92 -10.28 -0.88 -0.37
C ALA A 92 -9.53 -1.85 -1.30
N ALA A 93 -8.30 -2.25 -0.97
CA ALA A 93 -7.57 -3.30 -1.67
C ALA A 93 -8.34 -4.61 -1.67
N ARG A 94 -9.02 -4.99 -0.57
CA ARG A 94 -9.91 -6.15 -0.54
C ARG A 94 -11.06 -6.02 -1.52
N VAL A 95 -11.68 -4.85 -1.61
CA VAL A 95 -12.76 -4.58 -2.57
C VAL A 95 -12.27 -4.74 -4.01
N VAL A 96 -11.09 -4.20 -4.35
CA VAL A 96 -10.45 -4.39 -5.66
C VAL A 96 -10.16 -5.86 -5.91
N TYR A 97 -9.55 -6.55 -4.95
CA TYR A 97 -9.18 -7.96 -5.04
C TYR A 97 -10.39 -8.84 -5.34
N ASP A 98 -11.46 -8.70 -4.56
CA ASP A 98 -12.68 -9.50 -4.69
C ASP A 98 -13.43 -9.17 -5.99
N HIS A 99 -13.52 -7.90 -6.37
CA HIS A 99 -14.17 -7.45 -7.60
C HIS A 99 -13.58 -8.10 -8.85
N TYR A 100 -12.26 -8.26 -8.90
CA TYR A 100 -11.56 -8.86 -10.05
C TYR A 100 -11.36 -10.38 -9.97
N GLY A 101 -12.02 -11.07 -9.02
CA GLY A 101 -12.05 -12.53 -8.94
C GLY A 101 -11.09 -13.14 -7.91
N GLY A 102 -10.47 -12.32 -7.07
CA GLY A 102 -9.68 -12.75 -5.91
C GLY A 102 -8.62 -13.81 -6.23
N ALA A 103 -8.59 -14.88 -5.45
CA ALA A 103 -7.58 -15.95 -5.56
C ALA A 103 -7.59 -16.69 -6.92
N SER A 104 -8.68 -16.58 -7.70
CA SER A 104 -8.72 -17.14 -9.05
C SER A 104 -7.98 -16.28 -10.08
N ARG A 105 -7.74 -15.01 -9.77
CA ARG A 105 -7.14 -14.02 -10.67
C ARG A 105 -5.75 -13.58 -10.23
N PHE A 106 -5.52 -13.41 -8.94
CA PHE A 106 -4.27 -12.92 -8.37
C PHE A 106 -3.36 -14.07 -7.91
N PRO A 107 -2.03 -13.91 -8.02
CA PRO A 107 -1.11 -14.97 -7.67
C PRO A 107 -1.08 -15.22 -6.16
N ALA A 108 -0.88 -16.49 -5.77
CA ALA A 108 -0.87 -16.89 -4.35
C ALA A 108 0.14 -16.11 -3.49
N ARG A 109 1.24 -15.61 -4.07
CA ARG A 109 2.23 -14.77 -3.37
C ARG A 109 1.65 -13.46 -2.81
N PHE A 110 0.51 -12.99 -3.30
CA PHE A 110 -0.13 -11.78 -2.77
C PHE A 110 -0.92 -12.04 -1.49
N HIS A 111 -1.10 -13.31 -1.08
CA HIS A 111 -1.89 -13.68 0.08
C HIS A 111 -1.46 -12.92 1.36
N ASP A 112 -0.19 -13.00 1.72
CA ASP A 112 0.31 -12.40 2.97
C ASP A 112 0.23 -10.86 2.93
N MET A 113 0.45 -10.26 1.75
CA MET A 113 0.25 -8.82 1.54
C MET A 113 -1.22 -8.43 1.70
N MET A 114 -2.14 -9.24 1.17
CA MET A 114 -3.59 -9.03 1.29
C MET A 114 -4.09 -9.20 2.72
N GLU A 115 -3.58 -10.16 3.48
CA GLU A 115 -3.88 -10.28 4.91
C GLU A 115 -3.36 -9.07 5.71
N ALA A 116 -2.16 -8.60 5.37
CA ALA A 116 -1.55 -7.46 6.06
C ALA A 116 -2.27 -6.14 5.78
N VAL A 117 -2.73 -5.89 4.55
CA VAL A 117 -3.46 -4.65 4.23
C VAL A 117 -4.82 -4.62 4.93
N ASP A 118 -5.52 -5.75 4.98
CA ASP A 118 -6.78 -5.88 5.71
C ASP A 118 -6.59 -5.62 7.19
N LYS A 119 -5.54 -6.21 7.80
CA LYS A 119 -5.19 -5.93 9.20
C LYS A 119 -4.86 -4.45 9.40
N GLY A 120 -4.12 -3.86 8.47
CA GLY A 120 -3.64 -2.49 8.53
C GLY A 120 -4.75 -1.45 8.54
N ASP A 121 -5.66 -1.54 7.58
CA ASP A 121 -6.70 -0.52 7.41
C ASP A 121 -7.85 -0.71 8.41
N SER A 122 -8.14 -1.95 8.82
CA SER A 122 -9.08 -2.25 9.92
C SER A 122 -8.50 -2.09 11.34
N ALA A 123 -7.21 -1.72 11.46
CA ALA A 123 -6.47 -1.54 12.72
C ALA A 123 -6.51 -2.75 13.68
N ARG A 124 -6.59 -3.98 13.16
CA ARG A 124 -6.64 -5.22 13.97
C ARG A 124 -5.27 -5.74 14.36
N PHE A 125 -4.47 -4.91 14.99
CA PHE A 125 -3.15 -5.29 15.50
C PHE A 125 -3.23 -5.86 16.91
N SER A 126 -2.43 -6.89 17.18
CA SER A 126 -2.12 -7.30 18.56
C SER A 126 -1.23 -6.26 19.25
N HIS A 127 -1.19 -6.31 20.58
CA HIS A 127 -0.28 -5.44 21.35
C HIS A 127 1.18 -5.64 20.94
N ASP A 128 1.60 -6.90 20.69
CA ASP A 128 2.96 -7.19 20.28
C ASP A 128 3.27 -6.62 18.89
N GLU A 129 2.35 -6.70 17.93
CA GLU A 129 2.54 -6.09 16.60
C GLU A 129 2.64 -4.56 16.66
N ILE A 130 1.91 -3.91 17.56
CA ILE A 130 2.00 -2.47 17.78
C ILE A 130 3.37 -2.11 18.37
N MET A 131 3.82 -2.88 19.35
CA MET A 131 5.07 -2.58 20.04
C MET A 131 6.27 -2.98 19.18
N ASN A 132 6.27 -4.17 18.59
CA ASN A 132 7.36 -4.83 17.87
C ASN A 132 6.97 -5.12 16.41
N PRO A 133 6.64 -4.09 15.60
CA PRO A 133 6.23 -4.31 14.22
C PRO A 133 7.38 -4.93 13.42
N SER A 134 7.04 -5.93 12.61
CA SER A 134 7.95 -6.61 11.69
C SER A 134 7.22 -6.94 10.39
N GLY A 135 7.97 -7.35 9.36
CA GLY A 135 7.38 -7.74 8.08
C GLY A 135 6.44 -6.67 7.51
N TRP A 136 5.26 -7.11 7.05
CA TRP A 136 4.30 -6.22 6.40
C TRP A 136 3.71 -5.18 7.36
N VAL A 137 3.60 -5.52 8.65
CA VAL A 137 3.14 -4.57 9.68
C VAL A 137 4.11 -3.42 9.80
N LEU A 138 5.42 -3.71 9.79
CA LEU A 138 6.45 -2.67 9.77
C LEU A 138 6.34 -1.80 8.52
N LEU A 139 6.24 -2.43 7.33
CA LEU A 139 6.09 -1.66 6.09
C LEU A 139 4.86 -0.74 6.12
N ASN A 140 3.72 -1.22 6.63
CA ASN A 140 2.53 -0.39 6.81
C ASN A 140 2.84 0.86 7.66
N TYR A 141 3.51 0.70 8.80
CA TYR A 141 3.87 1.83 9.67
C TYR A 141 4.87 2.80 9.02
N LEU A 142 5.79 2.31 8.19
CA LEU A 142 6.72 3.17 7.46
C LEU A 142 6.00 4.02 6.41
N MET A 143 4.96 3.47 5.77
CA MET A 143 4.16 4.16 4.75
C MET A 143 3.12 5.11 5.35
N ASP A 144 2.73 4.91 6.60
CA ASP A 144 1.78 5.78 7.27
C ASP A 144 2.37 7.17 7.55
N SER A 145 1.83 8.18 6.86
CA SER A 145 2.20 9.58 7.07
C SER A 145 2.03 10.05 8.53
N ARG A 146 1.15 9.41 9.32
CA ARG A 146 0.92 9.71 10.74
C ARG A 146 2.08 9.26 11.63
N THR A 147 2.88 8.29 11.20
CA THR A 147 4.15 7.92 11.84
C THR A 147 5.14 9.08 11.79
N GLY A 148 5.03 9.94 10.77
CA GLY A 148 5.73 11.23 10.73
C GLY A 148 7.22 11.16 10.39
N LEU A 149 7.72 10.05 9.84
CA LEU A 149 9.14 9.85 9.52
C LEU A 149 9.75 11.00 8.69
N GLY A 150 9.02 11.51 7.71
CA GLY A 150 9.48 12.61 6.85
C GLY A 150 9.72 13.94 7.56
N ARG A 151 9.32 14.09 8.84
CA ARG A 151 9.60 15.29 9.65
C ARG A 151 11.00 15.28 10.26
N PHE A 152 11.62 14.12 10.39
CA PHE A 152 12.85 13.94 11.16
C PHE A 152 14.10 13.90 10.30
N ARG A 153 13.96 13.62 9.00
CA ARG A 153 15.11 13.47 8.10
C ARG A 153 14.72 13.66 6.63
N GLU A 154 15.66 14.18 5.85
CA GLU A 154 15.63 14.08 4.40
C GLU A 154 16.19 12.72 3.95
N PHE A 155 15.33 11.93 3.33
CA PHE A 155 15.64 10.62 2.77
C PHE A 155 16.29 10.72 1.39
N ARG A 156 17.00 9.67 0.97
CA ARG A 156 17.66 9.64 -0.35
C ARG A 156 16.65 9.79 -1.50
N VAL A 157 15.49 9.17 -1.35
CA VAL A 157 14.35 9.28 -2.27
C VAL A 157 13.13 9.83 -1.53
N SER A 158 12.28 10.55 -2.25
CA SER A 158 11.02 11.04 -1.69
C SER A 158 10.07 9.87 -1.38
N ASN A 159 9.11 10.07 -0.48
CA ASN A 159 8.09 9.06 -0.22
C ASN A 159 7.27 8.73 -1.48
N TYR A 160 7.07 9.71 -2.36
CA TYR A 160 6.40 9.47 -3.64
C TYR A 160 7.20 8.50 -4.51
N GLN A 161 8.51 8.73 -4.68
CA GLN A 161 9.36 7.83 -5.45
C GLN A 161 9.42 6.43 -4.81
N LEU A 162 9.57 6.36 -3.49
CA LEU A 162 9.56 5.09 -2.78
C LEU A 162 8.25 4.33 -3.00
N MET A 163 7.10 4.99 -2.96
CA MET A 163 5.81 4.35 -3.25
C MET A 163 5.78 3.79 -4.68
N MET A 164 6.27 4.53 -5.67
CA MET A 164 6.35 4.06 -7.06
C MET A 164 7.26 2.82 -7.20
N ASP A 165 8.39 2.81 -6.50
CA ASP A 165 9.32 1.68 -6.49
C ASP A 165 8.70 0.46 -5.78
N LEU A 166 8.07 0.67 -4.61
CA LEU A 166 7.41 -0.38 -3.83
C LEU A 166 6.28 -1.06 -4.60
N ILE A 167 5.55 -0.33 -5.46
CA ILE A 167 4.54 -0.95 -6.33
C ILE A 167 5.19 -2.04 -7.21
N GLN A 168 6.38 -1.82 -7.74
CA GLN A 168 7.07 -2.81 -8.57
C GLN A 168 7.68 -3.94 -7.73
N TYR A 169 8.23 -3.62 -6.55
CA TYR A 169 8.83 -4.62 -5.67
C TYR A 169 7.77 -5.56 -5.07
N CYS A 170 6.66 -5.04 -4.55
CA CYS A 170 5.55 -5.84 -4.00
C CYS A 170 4.92 -6.82 -5.00
N ARG A 171 5.03 -6.56 -6.31
CA ARG A 171 4.56 -7.50 -7.35
C ARG A 171 5.39 -8.77 -7.44
N ASN A 172 6.69 -8.68 -7.14
CA ASN A 172 7.67 -9.71 -7.50
C ASN A 172 8.51 -10.22 -6.33
N HIS A 173 8.49 -9.55 -5.18
CA HIS A 173 9.37 -9.83 -4.04
C HIS A 173 8.56 -10.11 -2.78
N GLY A 174 9.14 -10.92 -1.89
CA GLY A 174 8.64 -11.11 -0.54
C GLY A 174 8.98 -9.93 0.37
N ILE A 175 8.33 -9.87 1.53
CA ILE A 175 8.52 -8.77 2.48
C ILE A 175 9.95 -8.67 3.01
N ASP A 176 10.62 -9.79 3.23
CA ASP A 176 12.00 -9.79 3.75
C ASP A 176 12.96 -9.13 2.75
N GLU A 177 12.75 -9.33 1.46
CA GLU A 177 13.53 -8.69 0.38
C GLU A 177 13.20 -7.19 0.28
N ILE A 178 11.93 -6.82 0.41
CA ILE A 178 11.47 -5.43 0.40
C ILE A 178 12.09 -4.65 1.57
N LEU A 179 12.13 -5.23 2.77
CA LEU A 179 12.72 -4.59 3.96
C LEU A 179 14.24 -4.44 3.88
N GLN A 180 14.90 -5.10 2.93
CA GLN A 180 16.33 -4.98 2.67
C GLN A 180 16.66 -3.93 1.59
N LEU A 181 15.66 -3.35 0.92
CA LEU A 181 15.89 -2.27 -0.05
C LEU A 181 16.54 -1.07 0.65
N PRO A 182 17.60 -0.46 0.09
CA PRO A 182 18.34 0.61 0.77
C PRO A 182 17.45 1.77 1.27
N ASP A 183 16.45 2.18 0.47
CA ASP A 183 15.52 3.27 0.81
C ASP A 183 14.49 2.87 1.88
N VAL A 184 14.23 1.57 2.03
CA VAL A 184 13.38 1.04 3.10
C VAL A 184 14.20 0.89 4.38
N VAL A 185 15.44 0.38 4.28
CA VAL A 185 16.36 0.23 5.41
C VAL A 185 16.60 1.56 6.11
N GLU A 186 16.88 2.65 5.39
CA GLU A 186 17.08 3.97 6.02
C GLU A 186 15.85 4.45 6.81
N ARG A 187 14.64 4.08 6.37
CA ARG A 187 13.38 4.39 7.06
C ARG A 187 13.14 3.50 8.26
N VAL A 188 13.46 2.21 8.15
CA VAL A 188 13.43 1.25 9.26
C VAL A 188 14.36 1.70 10.38
N GLU A 189 15.59 2.09 10.04
CA GLU A 189 16.57 2.59 11.01
C GLU A 189 16.04 3.82 11.75
N LEU A 190 15.51 4.81 11.02
CA LEU A 190 14.94 6.02 11.62
C LEU A 190 13.73 5.73 12.50
N TYR A 191 12.86 4.81 12.06
CA TYR A 191 11.68 4.38 12.80
C TYR A 191 12.05 3.83 14.18
N PHE A 192 13.01 2.89 14.24
CA PHE A 192 13.40 2.29 15.51
C PHE A 192 14.23 3.22 16.40
N GLU A 193 15.01 4.13 15.81
CA GLU A 193 15.68 5.20 16.56
C GLU A 193 14.67 6.06 17.34
N HIS A 194 13.55 6.44 16.71
CA HIS A 194 12.51 7.26 17.34
C HIS A 194 11.57 6.46 18.26
N ALA A 195 11.39 5.16 18.01
CA ALA A 195 10.60 4.29 18.88
C ALA A 195 11.29 3.97 20.22
N GLY A 196 12.52 4.45 20.44
CA GLY A 196 13.29 4.20 21.66
C GLY A 196 13.75 2.74 21.81
N LYS A 197 13.81 1.99 20.70
CA LYS A 197 14.22 0.58 20.70
C LYS A 197 15.63 0.40 20.13
N PRO A 198 16.55 -0.26 20.86
CA PRO A 198 17.89 -0.51 20.35
C PRO A 198 17.87 -1.48 19.16
N ARG A 199 18.80 -1.26 18.21
CA ARG A 199 19.02 -1.92 16.90
C ARG A 199 19.03 -3.47 16.86
N ALA A 200 18.90 -4.16 18.00
CA ALA A 200 19.09 -5.61 18.11
C ALA A 200 18.05 -6.45 17.33
N ALA A 201 16.84 -5.95 17.09
CA ALA A 201 15.83 -6.64 16.28
C ALA A 201 16.19 -6.69 14.78
N PHE A 202 16.93 -5.67 14.28
CA PHE A 202 17.34 -5.58 12.86
C PHE A 202 18.62 -6.39 12.57
N ALA A 203 19.53 -6.48 13.55
CA ALA A 203 20.80 -7.20 13.40
C ALA A 203 20.64 -8.71 13.17
N LEU A 204 19.55 -9.32 13.65
CA LEU A 204 19.25 -10.74 13.43
C LEU A 204 18.89 -11.04 11.96
N PHE A 205 18.24 -10.10 11.25
CA PHE A 205 17.96 -10.24 9.82
C PHE A 205 19.20 -9.99 8.97
N HIS A 206 20.02 -8.98 9.30
CA HIS A 206 21.21 -8.66 8.53
C HIS A 206 22.34 -9.71 8.68
N SER A 207 22.39 -10.44 9.80
CA SER A 207 23.39 -11.50 10.04
C SER A 207 22.99 -12.88 9.49
N ALA A 208 21.69 -13.13 9.25
CA ALA A 208 21.21 -14.39 8.70
C ALA A 208 21.36 -14.51 7.16
N TRP A 209 21.68 -13.41 6.47
CA TRP A 209 21.81 -13.38 5.00
C TRP A 209 23.11 -12.69 4.56
N GLN A 210 24.25 -13.15 5.09
CA GLN A 210 25.48 -13.08 4.30
C GLN A 210 25.43 -14.27 3.31
N PRO A 211 25.49 -14.05 1.98
CA PRO A 211 25.65 -15.15 1.06
C PRO A 211 26.94 -15.86 1.45
N SER A 212 26.83 -17.12 1.84
CA SER A 212 27.97 -17.93 2.25
C SER A 212 29.03 -17.83 1.16
N GLY A 213 30.18 -17.27 1.56
CA GLY A 213 31.30 -17.06 0.68
C GLY A 213 31.65 -18.35 -0.05
N ALA A 214 31.87 -18.22 -1.36
CA ALA A 214 32.54 -19.22 -2.16
C ALA A 214 33.86 -19.57 -1.46
N GLY A 215 33.90 -20.76 -0.84
CA GLY A 215 35.13 -21.39 -0.43
C GLY A 215 35.91 -21.74 -1.69
N LEU A 216 36.90 -20.91 -2.01
CA LEU A 216 37.98 -21.34 -2.89
C LEU A 216 38.88 -22.27 -2.08
N ALA A 217 38.71 -23.56 -2.36
CA ALA A 217 39.64 -24.60 -1.99
C ALA A 217 41.00 -24.36 -2.67
N GLN A 218 42.02 -24.89 -2.01
CA GLN A 218 43.44 -24.90 -2.37
C GLN A 218 43.72 -25.37 -3.80
#